data_AF-A0A973NMP5-F1
#
_entry.id   AF-A0A973NMP5-F1
#
_cell.length_a   1.000
_cell.length_b   1.000
_cell.length_c   1.000
_cell.angle_alpha   90.00
_cell.angle_beta   90.00
_cell.angle_gamma   90.00
#
_symmetry.space_group_name_H-M   'P 1'
#
loop_
_entity.id
_entity.type
_entity.pdbx_description
1 polymer ?
#
loop_
_entity_poly.entity_id
_entity_poly.type
_entity_poly.pdbx_seq_one_letter_code
_entity_poly.pdbx_strand_id
1 'polypeptide(L)' 'MSLIGRLVDKLLTMGSITLKRPGKQPRTYGAGGGKHLTVRFTDRKVAFDILKNPRLGLGEAYMDGRLIIEDGTILDLLEL' A
#
# COMPACT_ATOMS: atom_id res chain seq x y z
N MET A 1 10.05 9.34 -10.20
CA MET A 1 9.37 8.56 -9.12
C MET A 1 7.87 8.82 -9.19
N SER A 2 7.02 7.80 -8.97
CA SER A 2 5.55 7.96 -8.98
C SER A 2 5.06 8.51 -7.63
N LEU A 3 4.01 9.36 -7.61
CA LEU A 3 3.45 9.94 -6.37
C LEU A 3 3.10 8.89 -5.31
N ILE A 4 2.60 7.73 -5.73
CA ILE A 4 2.27 6.63 -4.82
C ILE A 4 3.52 6.08 -4.10
N GLY A 5 4.68 6.10 -4.76
CA GLY A 5 5.92 5.62 -4.17
C GLY A 5 6.35 6.50 -3.01
N ARG A 6 6.30 7.82 -3.17
CA ARG A 6 6.62 8.77 -2.08
C ARG A 6 5.67 8.66 -0.89
N LEU A 7 4.41 8.30 -1.14
CA LEU A 7 3.42 8.13 -0.08
C LEU A 7 3.68 6.84 0.69
N VAL A 8 3.96 5.74 -0.02
CA VAL A 8 4.33 4.47 0.60
C VAL A 8 5.64 4.62 1.38
N ASP A 9 6.68 5.26 0.81
CA ASP A 9 7.94 5.52 1.53
C ASP A 9 7.77 6.43 2.76
N LYS A 10 6.72 7.25 2.83
CA LYS A 10 6.39 8.05 4.02
C LYS A 10 5.65 7.27 5.11
N LEU A 11 4.94 6.22 4.71
CA LEU A 11 4.16 5.37 5.60
C LEU A 11 5.00 4.20 6.11
N LEU A 12 6.00 3.78 5.35
CA LEU A 12 6.94 2.73 5.73
C LEU A 12 8.06 3.30 6.60
N THR A 13 8.07 2.89 7.86
CA THR A 13 9.11 3.19 8.83
C THR A 13 10.23 2.14 8.78
N MET A 14 9.88 0.85 8.67
CA MET A 14 10.75 -0.31 8.51
C MET A 14 10.05 -1.38 7.65
N GLY A 15 10.80 -2.07 6.79
CA GLY A 15 10.22 -3.10 5.93
C GLY A 15 10.05 -2.68 4.48
N SER A 16 9.23 -3.45 3.78
CA SER A 16 8.98 -3.23 2.36
C SER A 16 7.62 -3.73 1.94
N ILE A 17 7.04 -3.09 0.92
CA ILE A 17 5.77 -3.48 0.34
C ILE A 17 5.90 -3.71 -1.14
N THR A 18 5.41 -4.84 -1.63
CA THR A 18 5.16 -5.05 -3.05
C THR A 18 3.73 -4.62 -3.40
N LEU A 19 3.60 -3.56 -4.19
CA LEU A 19 2.31 -3.02 -4.61
C LEU A 19 1.92 -3.52 -6.01
N LYS A 20 0.84 -4.29 -6.09
CA LYS A 20 0.18 -4.74 -7.31
C LYS A 20 -0.95 -3.77 -7.67
N ARG A 21 -0.95 -3.24 -8.90
CA ARG A 21 -1.96 -2.29 -9.38
C ARG A 21 -2.58 -2.76 -10.70
N PRO A 22 -3.85 -2.43 -10.99
CA PRO A 22 -4.50 -2.86 -12.23
C PRO A 22 -3.81 -2.31 -13.46
N GLY A 23 -3.32 -3.20 -14.32
CA GLY A 23 -2.63 -2.86 -15.58
C GLY A 23 -1.24 -2.24 -15.40
N LYS A 24 -0.60 -2.44 -14.25
CA LYS A 24 0.79 -2.03 -14.00
C LYS A 24 1.57 -3.22 -13.46
N GLN A 25 2.85 -3.27 -13.79
CA GLN A 25 3.75 -4.23 -13.18
C GLN A 25 3.83 -4.00 -11.65
N PRO A 26 3.94 -5.08 -10.86
CA PRO A 26 4.21 -4.97 -9.43
C PRO A 26 5.45 -4.12 -9.18
N ARG A 27 5.43 -3.34 -8.10
CA ARG A 27 6.61 -2.59 -7.66
C ARG A 27 6.80 -2.69 -6.17
N THR A 28 8.03 -2.92 -5.76
CA THR A 28 8.42 -2.93 -4.35
C THR A 28 8.89 -1.53 -3.91
N TYR A 29 8.49 -1.16 -2.70
CA TYR A 29 8.78 0.13 -2.04
C TYR A 29 9.26 -0.12 -0.60
N GLY A 30 9.90 0.86 0.01
CA GLY A 30 10.51 0.75 1.33
C GLY A 30 12.02 0.48 1.30
N ALA A 31 12.67 0.72 2.45
CA ALA A 31 14.12 0.56 2.62
C ALA A 31 14.56 -0.91 2.77
N GLY A 32 13.62 -1.85 2.92
CA GLY A 32 13.91 -3.25 3.23
C GLY A 32 14.26 -3.46 4.70
N GLY A 33 14.53 -4.72 5.07
CA GLY A 33 14.75 -5.14 6.46
C GLY A 33 13.47 -5.15 7.30
N GLY A 34 13.24 -6.17 8.12
CA GLY A 34 11.95 -6.34 8.81
C GLY A 34 10.90 -7.02 7.93
N LYS A 35 9.62 -6.70 8.13
CA LYS A 35 8.49 -7.41 7.50
C LYS A 35 8.30 -6.98 6.04
N HIS A 36 7.87 -7.93 5.21
CA HIS A 36 7.48 -7.68 3.81
C HIS A 36 6.01 -8.01 3.63
N LEU A 37 5.27 -7.15 2.92
CA LEU A 37 3.87 -7.41 2.58
C LEU A 37 3.60 -7.19 1.09
N THR A 38 2.74 -8.02 0.49
CA THR A 38 2.13 -7.71 -0.81
C THR A 38 0.77 -7.06 -0.63
N VAL A 39 0.61 -5.88 -1.22
CA VAL A 39 -0.65 -5.13 -1.26
C VAL A 39 -1.14 -5.06 -2.71
N ARG A 40 -2.42 -5.36 -2.94
CA ARG A 40 -3.08 -5.28 -4.24
C ARG A 40 -4.19 -4.24 -4.22
N PHE A 41 -4.17 -3.34 -5.18
CA PHE A 41 -5.31 -2.47 -5.49
C PHE A 41 -6.18 -3.13 -6.55
N THR A 42 -7.49 -3.15 -6.34
CA THR A 42 -8.45 -3.73 -7.31
C THR A 42 -8.84 -2.72 -8.39
N ASP A 43 -8.75 -1.42 -8.09
CA ASP A 43 -9.00 -0.33 -9.03
C ASP A 43 -7.91 0.75 -9.02
N ARG A 44 -7.98 1.67 -9.99
CA ARG A 44 -6.99 2.75 -10.15
C ARG A 44 -7.25 3.96 -9.25
N LYS A 45 -8.45 4.10 -8.68
CA LYS A 45 -8.85 5.23 -7.83
C LYS A 45 -8.28 5.10 -6.42
N VAL A 46 -8.04 3.89 -5.91
CA VAL A 46 -7.47 3.65 -4.57
C VAL A 46 -6.22 4.49 -4.31
N ALA A 47 -5.32 4.57 -5.29
CA ALA A 47 -4.11 5.36 -5.22
C ALA A 47 -4.39 6.86 -4.99
N PHE A 48 -5.42 7.41 -5.62
CA PHE A 48 -5.82 8.81 -5.49
C PHE A 48 -6.57 9.07 -4.17
N ASP A 49 -7.44 8.14 -3.77
CA ASP A 49 -8.20 8.24 -2.53
C ASP A 49 -7.27 8.25 -1.32
N ILE A 50 -6.29 7.34 -1.29
CA ILE A 50 -5.23 7.31 -0.27
C ILE A 50 -4.37 8.59 -0.32
N LEU A 51 -4.04 9.10 -1.51
CA LEU A 51 -3.23 10.32 -1.61
C LEU A 51 -3.94 11.55 -1.03
N LYS A 52 -5.27 11.63 -1.18
CA LYS A 52 -6.07 12.76 -0.68
C LYS A 52 -6.16 12.75 0.84
N ASN A 53 -6.34 11.58 1.44
CA ASN A 53 -6.33 11.41 2.90
C ASN A 53 -5.74 10.04 3.25
N PRO A 54 -4.44 9.96 3.59
CA PRO A 54 -3.75 8.67 3.73
C PRO A 54 -4.33 7.79 4.82
N ARG A 55 -4.66 8.37 5.98
CA ARG A 55 -5.17 7.62 7.14
C ARG A 55 -6.57 7.07 6.87
N LEU A 56 -7.47 7.91 6.34
CA LEU A 56 -8.85 7.52 6.09
C LEU A 56 -8.96 6.65 4.84
N GLY A 57 -8.36 7.08 3.73
CA GLY A 57 -8.46 6.42 2.43
C GLY A 57 -7.83 5.02 2.42
N LEU A 58 -6.80 4.76 3.23
CA LEU A 58 -6.26 3.41 3.41
C LEU A 58 -7.29 2.48 4.08
N GLY A 59 -7.90 2.95 5.16
CA GLY A 59 -8.91 2.20 5.91
C GLY A 59 -10.17 1.96 5.08
N GLU A 60 -10.71 3.00 4.44
CA GLU A 60 -11.87 2.90 3.54
C GLU A 60 -11.58 1.94 2.39
N ALA A 61 -10.44 2.07 1.70
CA ALA A 61 -10.10 1.16 0.61
C ALA A 61 -9.97 -0.30 1.08
N TYR A 62 -9.45 -0.55 2.28
CA TYR A 62 -9.39 -1.89 2.86
C TYR A 62 -10.79 -2.43 3.18
N MET A 63 -11.62 -1.64 3.88
CA MET A 63 -12.99 -2.03 4.24
C MET A 63 -13.88 -2.27 3.01
N ASP A 64 -13.71 -1.48 1.96
CA ASP A 64 -14.42 -1.62 0.69
C ASP A 64 -13.90 -2.79 -0.17
N GLY A 65 -12.87 -3.52 0.28
CA GLY A 65 -12.24 -4.60 -0.49
C GLY A 65 -11.46 -4.11 -1.72
N ARG A 66 -11.17 -2.81 -1.78
CA ARG A 66 -10.45 -2.16 -2.88
C ARG A 66 -8.93 -2.22 -2.70
N LEU A 67 -8.48 -2.34 -1.46
CA LEU A 67 -7.12 -2.65 -1.04
C LEU A 67 -7.11 -4.02 -0.37
N ILE A 68 -6.31 -4.93 -0.90
CA ILE A 68 -6.19 -6.31 -0.41
C ILE A 68 -4.75 -6.55 0.02
N ILE A 69 -4.57 -7.14 1.20
CA ILE A 69 -3.28 -7.59 1.69
C ILE A 69 -3.22 -9.09 1.40
N GLU A 70 -2.28 -9.52 0.55
CA GLU A 70 -2.23 -10.90 0.07
C GLU A 70 -1.45 -11.83 1.01
N ASP A 71 -0.44 -11.29 1.70
CA ASP A 71 0.39 -12.01 2.66
C ASP A 71 0.49 -11.19 3.96
N GLY A 72 -0.46 -11.40 4.87
CA GLY A 72 -0.50 -10.73 6.17
C GLY A 72 -1.86 -10.09 6.47
N THR A 73 -1.86 -9.13 7.38
CA THR A 73 -3.04 -8.45 7.90
C THR A 73 -2.91 -6.93 7.79
N ILE A 74 -4.03 -6.23 7.97
CA ILE A 74 -4.03 -4.77 8.05
C ILE A 74 -3.22 -4.26 9.24
N LEU A 75 -3.15 -5.01 10.34
CA LEU A 75 -2.30 -4.67 11.48
C LEU A 75 -0.83 -4.70 11.07
N ASP A 76 -0.41 -5.74 10.35
CA ASP A 76 0.96 -5.85 9.86
C ASP A 76 1.34 -4.65 8.97
N LEU A 77 0.40 -4.15 8.16
CA LEU A 77 0.60 -2.97 7.32
C LEU A 77 0.76 -1.68 8.14
N LEU A 78 0.08 -1.58 9.28
CA LEU A 78 0.15 -0.41 10.18
C LEU A 78 1.38 -0.43 11.09
N GLU A 79 2.00 -1.59 11.27
CA GLU A 79 3.23 -1.78 12.05
C GLU A 79 4.51 -1.58 11.22
N LEU A 80 4.39 -1.44 9.89
CA LEU A 80 5.49 -1.13 8.98
C LEU A 80 5.99 0.31 9.08
#